data_AF-A0A2S0NBV6-F1
#
_entry.id   AF-A0A2S0NBV6-F1
#
_cell.length_a   1.000
_cell.length_b   1.000
_cell.length_c   1.000
_cell.angle_alpha   90.00
_cell.angle_beta   90.00
_cell.angle_gamma   90.00
#
_symmetry.space_group_name_H-M   'P 1'
#
loop_
_entity.id
_entity.type
_entity.pdbx_description
1 polymer ?
#
loop_
_entity_poly.entity_id
_entity_poly.type
_entity_poly.pdbx_seq_one_letter_code
_entity_poly.pdbx_strand_id
1 'polypeptide(L)'
;MAGLHRRYALALGLCLIVATPSHSGNPPLTGPTVPSAPDKDDPPLVRPGHFAVREEFEAARRAGTRAALELFIARHPGDPLADEARRLLSTLPR
;
A
#
# COMPACT_ATOMS: atom_id res chain seq x y z
N MET A 1 -26.33 20.62 13.19
CA MET A 1 -26.01 19.23 12.84
C MET A 1 -24.88 19.22 11.81
N ALA A 2 -23.67 19.63 12.19
CA ALA A 2 -22.57 19.83 11.25
C ALA A 2 -21.31 19.11 11.76
N GLY A 3 -20.76 18.26 10.90
CA GLY A 3 -19.32 17.97 10.88
C GLY A 3 -18.79 16.92 11.87
N LEU A 4 -19.33 15.70 11.87
CA LEU A 4 -18.60 14.56 12.44
C LEU A 4 -17.61 14.02 11.38
N HIS A 5 -16.59 14.82 11.10
CA HIS A 5 -15.51 14.44 10.18
C HIS A 5 -14.68 13.30 10.79
N ARG A 6 -15.07 12.07 10.41
CA ARG A 6 -14.21 10.95 10.02
C ARG A 6 -12.85 10.88 10.75
N ARG A 7 -12.89 10.53 12.03
CA ARG A 7 -11.75 9.97 12.73
C ARG A 7 -11.63 8.47 12.41
N TYR A 8 -11.23 8.15 11.17
CA TYR A 8 -10.73 6.81 10.84
C TYR A 8 -9.24 6.92 10.53
N ALA A 9 -8.48 7.29 11.57
CA ALA A 9 -7.03 7.19 11.61
C ALA A 9 -6.68 5.89 12.34
N LEU A 10 -6.45 4.82 11.57
CA LEU A 10 -5.75 3.59 11.99
C LEU A 10 -4.87 3.23 10.79
N ALA A 11 -3.61 3.66 10.77
CA ALA A 11 -2.49 2.95 11.40
C ALA A 11 -2.45 1.47 10.97
N LEU A 12 -1.67 1.18 9.93
CA LEU A 12 -0.98 -0.10 9.67
C LEU A 12 -0.02 0.10 8.48
N GLY A 13 0.99 0.96 8.70
CA GLY A 13 2.21 0.97 7.89
C GLY A 13 3.26 0.14 8.62
N LEU A 14 3.36 -1.12 8.24
CA LEU A 14 4.21 -2.18 8.77
C LEU A 14 5.62 -1.72 9.20
N CYS A 15 5.93 -1.88 10.49
CA CYS A 15 7.31 -1.93 11.00
C CYS A 15 7.91 -3.29 10.62
N LEU A 16 9.06 -3.30 9.93
CA LEU A 16 10.14 -4.30 10.05
C LEU A 16 11.27 -3.92 9.09
N ILE A 17 12.33 -3.29 9.61
CA ILE A 17 13.67 -3.56 9.10
C ILE A 17 14.58 -3.79 10.30
N VAL A 18 14.82 -5.07 10.57
CA VAL A 18 15.85 -5.53 11.50
C VAL A 18 17.22 -5.25 10.87
N ALA A 19 18.18 -4.88 11.72
CA ALA A 19 19.51 -4.39 11.37
C ALA A 19 20.38 -5.40 10.61
N THR A 20 21.22 -4.88 9.71
CA THR A 20 22.53 -5.47 9.40
C THR A 20 23.61 -4.44 9.75
N PRO A 21 24.52 -4.71 10.70
CA PRO A 21 25.69 -3.87 10.89
C PRO A 21 26.66 -4.04 9.70
N SER A 22 27.13 -2.89 9.23
CA SER A 22 28.08 -2.68 8.15
C SER A 22 29.28 -3.63 8.16
N HIS A 23 29.49 -4.23 7.00
CA HIS A 23 30.78 -4.74 6.56
C HIS A 23 31.77 -3.58 6.38
N SER A 24 33.03 -3.73 6.81
CA SER A 24 34.23 -3.46 5.99
C SER A 24 35.46 -3.18 6.86
N GLY A 25 36.42 -4.11 6.83
CA GLY A 25 37.83 -3.76 6.96
C GLY A 25 38.33 -3.32 5.59
N ASN A 26 38.80 -2.08 5.47
CA ASN A 26 39.37 -1.54 4.23
C ASN A 26 40.77 -2.10 3.96
N PRO A 27 41.09 -2.51 2.72
CA PRO A 27 42.44 -2.37 2.17
C PRO A 27 42.59 -1.05 1.38
N PRO A 28 43.81 -0.48 1.32
CA PRO A 28 44.03 0.89 0.84
C PRO A 28 44.14 1.05 -0.69
N LEU A 29 43.50 2.13 -1.16
CA LEU A 29 43.83 3.03 -2.27
C LEU A 29 44.88 2.58 -3.32
N THR A 30 44.44 2.25 -4.53
CA THR A 30 45.16 2.64 -5.77
C THR A 30 44.28 2.49 -7.01
N GLY A 31 44.06 3.60 -7.74
CA GLY A 31 43.50 3.59 -9.11
C GLY A 31 42.51 4.74 -9.39
N PRO A 32 42.82 5.69 -10.30
CA PRO A 32 41.85 6.65 -10.81
C PRO A 32 41.14 6.08 -12.04
N THR A 33 40.02 5.40 -11.87
CA THR A 33 38.99 5.23 -12.92
C THR A 33 37.69 4.92 -12.19
N VAL A 34 36.86 5.95 -12.04
CA VAL A 34 35.49 5.79 -11.54
C VAL A 34 34.71 5.10 -12.66
N PRO A 35 34.24 3.84 -12.52
CA PRO A 35 33.28 3.30 -13.46
C PRO A 35 31.99 4.11 -13.33
N SER A 36 31.45 4.54 -14.48
CA SER A 36 30.16 5.23 -14.59
C SER A 36 29.15 4.59 -13.65
N ALA A 37 28.69 5.37 -12.67
CA ALA A 37 27.53 5.01 -11.89
C ALA A 37 26.37 4.77 -12.88
N PRO A 38 25.59 3.69 -12.73
CA PRO A 38 24.33 3.60 -13.46
C PRO A 38 23.50 4.82 -13.10
N ASP A 39 23.05 5.54 -14.13
CA ASP A 39 22.18 6.70 -14.03
C ASP A 39 21.05 6.44 -13.03
N LYS A 40 20.87 7.36 -12.09
CA LYS A 40 19.84 7.31 -11.04
C LYS A 40 18.44 7.64 -11.59
N ASP A 41 18.15 7.19 -12.80
CA ASP A 41 16.94 7.48 -13.54
C ASP A 41 16.22 6.20 -13.98
N ASP A 42 16.29 5.14 -13.17
CA ASP A 42 15.21 4.16 -13.18
C ASP A 42 14.00 4.82 -12.48
N PRO A 43 12.93 5.24 -13.20
CA PRO A 43 11.71 5.66 -12.53
C PRO A 43 11.24 4.49 -11.67
N PRO A 44 10.77 4.71 -10.44
CA PRO A 44 10.13 3.64 -9.69
C PRO A 44 9.04 3.09 -10.58
N LEU A 45 9.10 1.78 -10.87
CA LEU A 45 8.06 1.07 -11.61
C LEU A 45 6.75 1.34 -10.87
N VAL A 46 6.01 2.37 -11.29
CA VAL A 46 4.68 2.68 -10.77
C VAL A 46 3.89 1.42 -11.06
N ARG A 47 3.64 0.60 -10.03
CA ARG A 47 2.83 -0.59 -10.20
C ARG A 47 1.54 -0.13 -10.89
N PRO A 48 1.15 -0.74 -12.03
CA PRO A 48 -0.01 -0.27 -12.77
C PRO A 48 -1.22 -0.20 -11.81
N GLY A 49 -1.83 0.98 -11.69
CA GLY A 49 -2.81 1.29 -10.63
C GLY A 49 -4.03 0.36 -10.58
N HIS A 50 -4.29 -0.41 -11.64
CA HIS A 50 -5.39 -1.37 -11.70
C HIS A 50 -5.19 -2.60 -10.78
N PHE A 51 -3.95 -3.02 -10.50
CA PHE A 51 -3.70 -4.10 -9.54
C PHE A 51 -4.06 -3.70 -8.11
N ALA A 52 -4.00 -2.40 -7.79
CA ALA A 52 -4.29 -1.90 -6.46
C ALA A 52 -5.78 -2.08 -6.08
N VAL A 53 -6.72 -1.90 -7.01
CA VAL A 53 -8.16 -1.97 -6.68
C VAL A 53 -8.58 -3.38 -6.29
N ARG A 54 -8.09 -4.41 -7.01
CA ARG A 54 -8.35 -5.82 -6.68
C ARG A 54 -7.75 -6.20 -5.32
N GLU A 55 -6.50 -5.80 -5.07
CA GLU A 55 -5.83 -6.09 -3.80
C GLU A 55 -6.54 -5.42 -2.61
N GLU A 56 -6.97 -4.17 -2.78
CA GLU A 56 -7.75 -3.44 -1.76
C GLU A 56 -9.12 -4.09 -1.51
N PHE A 57 -9.82 -4.53 -2.56
CA PHE A 57 -11.07 -5.27 -2.41
C PHE A 57 -10.87 -6.58 -1.64
N GLU A 58 -9.85 -7.35 -2.01
CA GLU A 58 -9.54 -8.62 -1.34
C GLU A 58 -9.17 -8.39 0.14
N ALA A 59 -8.44 -7.32 0.45
CA ALA A 59 -8.15 -6.93 1.83
C ALA A 59 -9.45 -6.60 2.60
N ALA A 60 -10.36 -5.83 2.01
CA ALA A 60 -11.64 -5.50 2.62
C ALA A 60 -12.54 -6.74 2.82
N ARG A 61 -12.57 -7.64 1.82
CA ARG A 61 -13.31 -8.90 1.88
C ARG A 61 -12.76 -9.82 2.96
N ARG A 62 -11.43 -9.97 3.06
CA ARG A 62 -10.77 -10.77 4.10
C ARG A 62 -11.01 -10.21 5.50
N ALA A 63 -11.06 -8.89 5.64
CA ALA A 63 -11.39 -8.26 6.92
C ALA A 63 -12.83 -8.59 7.36
N GLY A 64 -13.76 -8.75 6.40
CA GLY A 64 -15.13 -9.21 6.68
C GLY A 64 -15.96 -8.25 7.55
N THR A 65 -15.55 -6.98 7.66
CA THR A 65 -16.23 -5.97 8.46
C THR A 65 -16.97 -4.96 7.59
N ARG A 66 -18.06 -4.39 8.13
CA ARG A 66 -18.83 -3.33 7.46
C ARG A 66 -17.94 -2.14 7.10
N ALA A 67 -17.14 -1.68 8.06
CA ALA A 67 -16.28 -0.51 7.90
C ALA A 67 -15.24 -0.70 6.78
N ALA A 68 -14.67 -1.90 6.63
CA ALA A 68 -13.69 -2.17 5.57
C ALA A 68 -14.33 -2.14 4.17
N LEU A 69 -15.51 -2.76 4.02
CA LEU A 69 -16.25 -2.74 2.76
C LEU A 69 -16.73 -1.32 2.41
N GLU A 70 -17.22 -0.56 3.39
CA GLU A 70 -17.64 0.84 3.21
C GLU A 70 -16.47 1.75 2.80
N LEU A 71 -15.29 1.54 3.41
CA LEU A 71 -14.08 2.28 3.04
C LEU A 71 -13.68 1.98 1.59
N PHE A 72 -13.72 0.72 1.17
CA PHE A 72 -13.44 0.33 -0.21
C PHE A 72 -14.41 0.99 -1.19
N ILE A 73 -15.72 0.93 -0.93
CA ILE A 73 -16.75 1.56 -1.76
C ILE A 73 -16.55 3.08 -1.85
N ALA A 74 -16.16 3.72 -0.74
CA ALA A 74 -15.94 5.16 -0.73
C ALA A 74 -14.73 5.60 -1.56
N ARG A 75 -13.70 4.74 -1.71
CA ARG A 75 -12.51 5.02 -2.53
C ARG A 75 -12.75 4.71 -4.00
N HIS A 76 -13.51 3.66 -4.31
CA HIS A 76 -13.71 3.14 -5.67
C HIS A 76 -15.20 3.08 -6.05
N PRO A 77 -15.99 4.16 -5.93
CA PRO A 77 -17.46 4.07 -6.01
C PRO A 77 -18.02 3.61 -7.36
N GLY A 78 -17.26 3.80 -8.45
CA GLY A 78 -17.64 3.41 -9.82
C GLY A 78 -16.94 2.15 -10.34
N ASP A 79 -16.13 1.48 -9.52
CA ASP A 79 -15.49 0.23 -9.92
C ASP A 79 -16.49 -0.95 -9.81
N PRO A 80 -16.48 -1.93 -10.74
CA PRO A 80 -17.37 -3.09 -10.67
C PRO A 80 -17.22 -3.90 -9.35
N LEU A 81 -16.06 -3.87 -8.70
CA LEU A 81 -15.87 -4.53 -7.40
C LEU A 81 -16.61 -3.81 -6.27
N ALA A 82 -16.95 -2.52 -6.42
CA ALA A 82 -17.76 -1.82 -5.43
C ALA A 82 -19.19 -2.38 -5.37
N ASP A 83 -19.73 -2.89 -6.48
CA ASP A 83 -21.02 -3.58 -6.49
C ASP A 83 -20.95 -4.90 -5.73
N GLU A 84 -19.85 -5.63 -5.85
CA GLU A 84 -19.60 -6.83 -5.04
C GLU A 84 -19.47 -6.48 -3.56
N ALA A 85 -18.71 -5.44 -3.22
CA ALA A 85 -18.58 -4.95 -1.84
C ALA A 85 -19.94 -4.53 -1.24
N ARG A 86 -20.81 -3.88 -2.01
CA ARG A 86 -22.19 -3.52 -1.60
C ARG A 86 -23.02 -4.77 -1.29
N ARG A 87 -22.90 -5.82 -2.11
CA ARG A 87 -23.58 -7.10 -1.86
C ARG A 87 -23.09 -7.74 -0.56
N LEU A 88 -21.77 -7.82 -0.35
CA LEU A 88 -21.20 -8.35 0.90
C LEU A 88 -21.68 -7.55 2.12
N LEU A 89 -21.69 -6.22 2.03
CA LEU A 89 -22.16 -5.35 3.11
C LEU A 89 -23.62 -5.59 3.50
N SER A 90 -24.47 -5.98 2.54
CA SER A 90 -25.88 -6.31 2.79
C SER A 90 -26.08 -7.63 3.54
N THR A 91 -25.09 -8.53 3.50
CA THR A 91 -25.14 -9.82 4.22
C THR A 91 -24.63 -9.71 5.65
N LEU A 92 -23.88 -8.65 5.97
CA LEU A 92 -23.38 -8.43 7.31
C LEU A 92 -24.49 -7.95 8.25
N PRO A 93 -24.52 -8.45 9.50
CA PRO A 93 -25.42 -7.92 10.51
C PRO A 93 -25.18 -6.41 10.67
N ARG A 94 -26.25 -5.69 11.03
CA ARG A 94 -26.21 -4.22 11.13
C ARG A 94 -25.46 -3.75 12.36
#